data_AF-A0A1C6KG36-F1
#
_entry.id   AF-A0A1C6KG36-F1
#
_cell.length_a   1.000
_cell.length_b   1.000
_cell.length_c   1.000
_cell.angle_alpha   90.00
_cell.angle_beta   90.00
_cell.angle_gamma   90.00
#
_symmetry.space_group_name_H-M   'P 1'
#
loop_
_entity.id
_entity.type
_entity.pdbx_description
1 polymer ?
#
loop_
_entity_poly.entity_id
_entity_poly.type
_entity_poly.pdbx_seq_one_letter_code
_entity_poly.pdbx_strand_id
1 'polypeptide(L)'
;MKKIISVIGAGGKTTLIHRLAEEYQRKGNAVLVTTTTHMFAEPGTDLSGDAFSIREKLQRDHYCMAGIQCSENPQKMQALPEHTLRELLHYADIALIEADGAKHHSLKYPSGAEPVIFSGTTDLYLVLGTWDIGKPCKKVIFRFDEMQKEELIRDDMELPKRKILPEEAVTEEHIRRILRAYRYRLKKIGYNEKITCLFSKQDGENIRFCQADTAARMPRAFLKPGFSKV
;
A
#
# COMPACT_ATOMS: atom_id res chain seq x y z
N MET A 1 6.08 -18.09 13.05
CA MET A 1 5.42 -16.84 13.50
C MET A 1 4.59 -16.34 12.34
N LYS A 2 3.28 -16.15 12.52
CA LYS A 2 2.40 -15.66 11.45
C LYS A 2 2.71 -14.21 11.12
N LYS A 3 2.71 -13.84 9.83
CA LYS A 3 2.87 -12.44 9.41
C LYS A 3 1.61 -11.94 8.73
N ILE A 4 1.13 -10.80 9.19
CA ILE A 4 -0.04 -10.11 8.62
C ILE A 4 0.47 -8.76 8.12
N ILE A 5 0.71 -8.68 6.82
CA ILE A 5 1.34 -7.55 6.17
C ILE A 5 0.26 -6.70 5.50
N SER A 6 0.02 -5.50 6.02
CA SER A 6 -0.84 -4.51 5.34
C SER A 6 0.01 -3.64 4.41
N VAL A 7 -0.42 -3.49 3.17
CA VAL A 7 0.23 -2.66 2.16
C VAL A 7 -0.65 -1.44 1.85
N ILE A 8 -0.15 -0.25 2.17
CA ILE A 8 -0.84 1.03 2.02
C ILE A 8 -0.09 1.96 1.05
N GLY A 9 -0.69 3.09 0.69
CA GLY A 9 -0.08 4.08 -0.19
C GLY A 9 -0.44 3.91 -1.66
N ALA A 10 0.49 4.21 -2.55
CA ALA A 10 0.27 4.30 -3.99
C ALA A 10 1.52 3.95 -4.79
N GLY A 11 1.33 3.61 -6.06
CA GLY A 11 2.43 3.26 -6.94
C GLY A 11 2.95 1.82 -6.83
N GLY A 12 2.08 0.82 -7.03
CA GLY A 12 2.51 -0.58 -7.19
C GLY A 12 2.28 -1.49 -5.98
N LYS A 13 1.27 -1.21 -5.15
CA LYS A 13 0.87 -2.07 -4.02
C LYS A 13 0.56 -3.50 -4.46
N THR A 14 -0.32 -3.65 -5.45
CA THR A 14 -0.68 -4.95 -6.03
C THR A 14 0.55 -5.70 -6.53
N THR A 15 1.42 -5.03 -7.31
CA THR A 15 2.69 -5.61 -7.78
C THR A 15 3.60 -6.07 -6.63
N LEU A 16 3.68 -5.31 -5.54
CA LEU A 16 4.43 -5.71 -4.36
C LEU A 16 3.81 -6.94 -3.68
N ILE A 17 2.48 -6.99 -3.58
CA ILE A 17 1.74 -8.12 -3.02
C ILE A 17 2.03 -9.39 -3.82
N HIS A 18 1.99 -9.37 -5.16
CA HIS A 18 2.32 -10.55 -5.97
C HIS A 18 3.74 -11.03 -5.72
N ARG A 19 4.71 -10.12 -5.69
CA ARG A 19 6.12 -10.49 -5.43
C ARG A 19 6.31 -11.12 -4.07
N LEU A 20 5.69 -10.55 -3.04
CA LEU A 20 5.73 -11.12 -1.69
C LEU A 20 5.02 -12.48 -1.66
N ALA A 21 3.87 -12.61 -2.33
CA ALA A 21 3.12 -13.86 -2.37
C ALA A 21 3.94 -14.98 -3.02
N GLU A 22 4.49 -14.73 -4.20
CA GLU A 22 5.38 -15.68 -4.89
C GLU A 22 6.60 -16.05 -4.05
N GLU A 23 7.24 -15.07 -3.39
CA GLU A 23 8.42 -15.32 -2.56
C GLU A 23 8.08 -16.20 -1.34
N TYR A 24 7.00 -15.89 -0.62
CA TYR A 24 6.59 -16.66 0.55
C TYR A 24 6.06 -18.04 0.17
N GLN A 25 5.30 -18.15 -0.91
CA GLN A 25 4.82 -19.44 -1.43
C GLN A 25 6.00 -20.32 -1.88
N ARG A 26 7.01 -19.76 -2.57
CA ARG A 26 8.26 -20.48 -2.92
C ARG A 26 9.02 -21.00 -1.70
N LYS A 27 8.85 -20.36 -0.53
CA LYS A 27 9.41 -20.81 0.76
C LYS A 27 8.51 -21.81 1.49
N GLY A 28 7.44 -22.30 0.85
CA GLY A 28 6.51 -23.29 1.40
C GLY A 28 5.45 -22.74 2.36
N ASN A 29 5.25 -21.41 2.41
CA ASN A 29 4.24 -20.80 3.28
C ASN A 29 2.86 -20.84 2.61
N ALA A 30 1.81 -21.06 3.40
CA ALA A 30 0.44 -20.80 2.96
C ALA A 30 0.17 -19.29 2.94
N VAL A 31 -0.12 -18.72 1.76
CA VAL A 31 -0.29 -17.28 1.56
C VAL A 31 -1.74 -16.92 1.24
N LEU A 32 -2.35 -16.07 2.08
CA LEU A 32 -3.63 -15.43 1.81
C LEU A 32 -3.40 -14.01 1.27
N VAL A 33 -3.99 -13.68 0.12
CA VAL A 33 -4.07 -12.32 -0.42
C VAL A 33 -5.50 -11.81 -0.30
N THR A 34 -5.70 -10.62 0.28
CA THR A 34 -7.02 -10.01 0.43
C THR A 34 -6.93 -8.49 0.48
N THR A 35 -8.05 -7.81 0.75
CA THR A 35 -8.12 -6.35 0.85
C THR A 35 -8.97 -5.90 2.04
N THR A 36 -8.75 -4.68 2.55
CA THR A 36 -9.66 -4.02 3.51
C THR A 36 -10.71 -3.15 2.83
N THR A 37 -10.57 -2.90 1.52
CA THR A 37 -11.47 -2.03 0.77
C THR A 37 -11.90 -2.73 -0.51
N HIS A 38 -11.26 -2.37 -1.62
CA HIS A 38 -11.49 -2.94 -2.93
C HIS A 38 -10.15 -3.17 -3.63
N MET A 39 -10.04 -4.31 -4.28
CA MET A 39 -8.87 -4.70 -5.08
C MET A 39 -9.37 -5.33 -6.38
N PHE A 40 -8.57 -5.32 -7.45
CA PHE A 40 -8.93 -6.06 -8.65
C PHE A 40 -9.00 -7.56 -8.34
N ALA A 41 -10.03 -8.22 -8.86
CA ALA A 41 -10.17 -9.67 -8.77
C ALA A 41 -9.46 -10.29 -9.98
N GLU A 42 -8.41 -11.04 -9.73
CA GLU A 42 -7.63 -11.73 -10.76
C GLU A 42 -8.21 -13.11 -11.08
N PRO A 43 -7.89 -13.70 -12.25
CA PRO A 43 -8.28 -15.08 -12.55
C PRO A 43 -7.87 -16.03 -11.43
N GLY A 44 -8.83 -16.84 -10.95
CA GLY A 44 -8.61 -17.78 -9.84
C GLY A 44 -8.91 -17.21 -8.44
N THR A 45 -9.24 -15.92 -8.31
CA THR A 45 -9.69 -15.32 -7.05
C THR A 45 -10.92 -16.04 -6.51
N ASP A 46 -10.92 -16.35 -5.21
CA ASP A 46 -12.10 -16.80 -4.50
C ASP A 46 -12.99 -15.61 -4.11
N LEU A 47 -14.17 -15.54 -4.70
CA LEU A 47 -15.13 -14.46 -4.46
C LEU A 47 -16.34 -14.90 -3.63
N SER A 48 -16.30 -16.12 -3.07
CA SER A 48 -17.40 -16.71 -2.31
C SER A 48 -17.60 -16.06 -0.95
N GLY A 49 -16.53 -15.53 -0.34
CA GLY A 49 -16.52 -15.12 1.06
C GLY A 49 -16.64 -16.29 2.05
N ASP A 50 -16.57 -17.54 1.58
CA ASP A 50 -16.71 -18.74 2.40
C ASP A 50 -15.35 -19.21 2.95
N ALA A 51 -15.25 -19.27 4.27
CA ALA A 51 -14.02 -19.69 4.95
C ALA A 51 -13.62 -21.13 4.58
N PHE A 52 -14.59 -22.03 4.36
CA PHE A 52 -14.31 -23.42 4.03
C PHE A 52 -13.65 -23.52 2.64
N SER A 53 -14.26 -22.94 1.61
CA SER A 53 -13.68 -22.95 0.25
C SER A 53 -12.29 -22.32 0.18
N ILE A 54 -12.10 -21.17 0.84
CA ILE A 54 -10.81 -20.48 0.87
C ILE A 54 -9.76 -21.31 1.61
N ARG A 55 -10.15 -21.94 2.73
CA ARG A 55 -9.27 -22.86 3.47
C ARG A 55 -8.82 -24.04 2.61
N GLU A 56 -9.72 -24.68 1.88
CA GLU A 56 -9.35 -25.82 1.01
C GLU A 56 -8.30 -25.41 -0.03
N LYS A 57 -8.46 -24.22 -0.64
CA LYS A 57 -7.46 -23.66 -1.57
C LYS A 57 -6.12 -23.39 -0.88
N LEU A 58 -6.12 -22.79 0.31
CA LEU A 58 -4.89 -22.56 1.08
C LEU A 58 -4.17 -23.87 1.41
N GLN A 59 -4.90 -24.94 1.76
CA GLN A 59 -4.31 -26.23 2.11
C GLN A 59 -3.78 -27.00 0.88
N ARG A 60 -4.47 -26.89 -0.27
CA ARG A 60 -4.09 -27.58 -1.50
C ARG A 60 -2.99 -26.86 -2.27
N ASP A 61 -3.13 -25.56 -2.44
CA ASP A 61 -2.32 -24.76 -3.38
C ASP A 61 -1.27 -23.91 -2.66
N HIS A 62 -1.29 -23.86 -1.31
CA HIS A 62 -0.50 -22.94 -0.49
C HIS A 62 -0.71 -21.46 -0.84
N TYR A 63 -1.77 -21.13 -1.57
CA TYR A 63 -2.10 -19.77 -1.99
C TYR A 63 -3.60 -19.61 -2.19
N CYS A 64 -4.14 -18.47 -1.75
CA CYS A 64 -5.47 -18.05 -2.15
C CYS A 64 -5.54 -16.52 -2.16
N MET A 65 -5.98 -15.95 -3.28
CA MET A 65 -6.53 -14.60 -3.29
C MET A 65 -8.02 -14.69 -3.01
N ALA A 66 -8.52 -13.95 -2.01
CA ALA A 66 -9.91 -14.07 -1.58
C ALA A 66 -10.54 -12.74 -1.16
N GLY A 67 -11.81 -12.60 -1.50
CA GLY A 67 -12.67 -11.47 -1.16
C GLY A 67 -14.14 -11.82 -1.36
N ILE A 68 -15.00 -10.80 -1.38
CA ILE A 68 -16.40 -10.93 -1.79
C ILE A 68 -16.55 -10.31 -3.18
N GLN A 69 -17.37 -10.90 -4.05
CA GLN A 69 -17.73 -10.29 -5.33
C GLN A 69 -18.25 -8.86 -5.14
N CYS A 70 -17.61 -7.87 -5.77
CA CYS A 70 -18.08 -6.49 -5.71
C CYS A 70 -19.29 -6.30 -6.62
N SER A 71 -20.41 -5.83 -6.04
CA SER A 71 -21.65 -5.53 -6.78
C SER A 71 -21.54 -4.30 -7.68
N GLU A 72 -20.79 -3.28 -7.25
CA GLU A 72 -20.62 -2.02 -7.99
C GLU A 72 -19.63 -2.14 -9.17
N ASN A 73 -18.68 -3.07 -9.08
CA ASN A 73 -17.72 -3.33 -10.14
C ASN A 73 -17.32 -4.81 -10.18
N PRO A 74 -17.84 -5.60 -11.13
CA PRO A 74 -17.56 -7.03 -11.22
C PRO A 74 -16.08 -7.40 -11.37
N GLN A 75 -15.22 -6.47 -11.81
CA GLN A 75 -13.76 -6.69 -11.94
C GLN A 75 -13.02 -6.54 -10.60
N LYS A 76 -13.72 -6.16 -9.53
CA LYS A 76 -13.15 -5.97 -8.21
C LYS A 76 -13.72 -6.96 -7.21
N MET A 77 -12.92 -7.24 -6.19
CA MET A 77 -13.36 -7.86 -4.95
C MET A 77 -13.46 -6.81 -3.85
N GLN A 78 -14.39 -7.03 -2.94
CA GLN A 78 -14.50 -6.34 -1.67
C GLN A 78 -13.78 -7.14 -0.58
N ALA A 79 -13.54 -6.48 0.56
CA ALA A 79 -12.99 -7.11 1.75
C ALA A 79 -13.80 -8.33 2.20
N LEU A 80 -13.10 -9.34 2.72
CA LEU A 80 -13.75 -10.42 3.46
C LEU A 80 -14.38 -9.87 4.75
N PRO A 81 -15.47 -10.47 5.25
CA PRO A 81 -15.98 -10.16 6.57
C PRO A 81 -14.89 -10.40 7.62
N GLU A 82 -14.82 -9.54 8.63
CA GLU A 82 -13.71 -9.59 9.59
C GLU A 82 -13.61 -10.94 10.31
N HIS A 83 -14.75 -11.56 10.64
CA HIS A 83 -14.79 -12.88 11.27
C HIS A 83 -14.21 -13.96 10.35
N THR A 84 -14.56 -13.95 9.06
CA THR A 84 -14.01 -14.85 8.03
C THR A 84 -12.51 -14.65 7.90
N LEU A 85 -12.03 -13.40 7.82
CA LEU A 85 -10.59 -13.12 7.76
C LEU A 85 -9.88 -13.68 9.00
N ARG A 86 -10.41 -13.42 10.20
CA ARG A 86 -9.84 -13.93 11.46
C ARG A 86 -9.77 -15.45 11.47
N GLU A 87 -10.80 -16.13 10.99
CA GLU A 87 -10.80 -17.58 10.85
C GLU A 87 -9.70 -18.05 9.89
N LEU A 88 -9.59 -17.45 8.71
CA LEU A 88 -8.62 -17.82 7.69
C LEU A 88 -7.17 -17.58 8.10
N LEU A 89 -6.94 -16.57 8.95
CA LEU A 89 -5.63 -16.33 9.57
C LEU A 89 -5.16 -17.51 10.43
N HIS A 90 -6.03 -18.45 10.82
CA HIS A 90 -5.61 -19.69 11.47
C HIS A 90 -4.88 -20.66 10.51
N TYR A 91 -5.17 -20.58 9.22
CA TYR A 91 -4.68 -21.49 8.18
C TYR A 91 -3.63 -20.88 7.25
N ALA A 92 -3.47 -19.55 7.26
CA ALA A 92 -2.42 -18.86 6.54
C ALA A 92 -1.19 -18.63 7.44
N ASP A 93 0.00 -18.86 6.88
CA ASP A 93 1.27 -18.46 7.50
C ASP A 93 1.52 -16.96 7.27
N ILE A 94 1.13 -16.49 6.07
CA ILE A 94 1.29 -15.10 5.62
C ILE A 94 -0.06 -14.60 5.10
N ALA A 95 -0.50 -13.44 5.60
CA ALA A 95 -1.61 -12.69 5.03
C ALA A 95 -1.08 -11.38 4.45
N LEU A 96 -1.36 -11.13 3.18
CA LEU A 96 -1.03 -9.90 2.46
C LEU A 96 -2.33 -9.14 2.20
N ILE A 97 -2.46 -7.96 2.80
CA ILE A 97 -3.70 -7.19 2.79
C ILE A 97 -3.46 -5.88 2.04
N GLU A 98 -4.09 -5.72 0.87
CA GLU A 98 -4.10 -4.43 0.19
C GLU A 98 -5.08 -3.46 0.86
N ALA A 99 -4.58 -2.30 1.26
CA ALA A 99 -5.37 -1.22 1.84
C ALA A 99 -5.24 0.06 1.01
N ASP A 100 -6.17 1.00 1.20
CA ASP A 100 -6.10 2.34 0.63
C ASP A 100 -6.01 2.41 -0.91
N GLY A 101 -7.12 2.18 -1.61
CA GLY A 101 -7.19 2.36 -3.07
C GLY A 101 -6.73 3.75 -3.55
N ALA A 102 -5.89 3.80 -4.59
CA ALA A 102 -5.23 5.04 -5.06
C ALA A 102 -5.61 5.47 -6.49
N LYS A 103 -6.60 4.83 -7.11
CA LYS A 103 -7.07 5.09 -8.49
C LYS A 103 -5.93 5.21 -9.52
N HIS A 104 -4.96 4.29 -9.46
CA HIS A 104 -3.78 4.22 -10.35
C HIS A 104 -2.80 5.40 -10.26
N HIS A 105 -2.96 6.33 -9.31
CA HIS A 105 -1.95 7.33 -9.04
C HIS A 105 -0.69 6.70 -8.43
N SER A 106 0.46 7.33 -8.68
CA SER A 106 1.75 6.94 -8.11
C SER A 106 1.93 7.42 -6.66
N LEU A 107 1.29 8.55 -6.31
CA LEU A 107 1.24 9.07 -4.95
C LEU A 107 -0.20 9.25 -4.47
N LYS A 108 -0.39 9.20 -3.15
CA LYS A 108 -1.69 9.36 -2.51
C LYS A 108 -1.53 10.09 -1.19
N TYR A 109 -2.38 11.08 -0.96
CA TYR A 109 -2.55 11.67 0.37
C TYR A 109 -3.66 10.91 1.12
N PRO A 110 -3.42 10.43 2.35
CA PRO A 110 -4.43 9.67 3.11
C PRO A 110 -5.56 10.60 3.56
N SER A 111 -6.81 10.15 3.43
CA SER A 111 -7.96 10.90 3.94
C SER A 111 -8.03 10.84 5.48
N GLY A 112 -9.03 11.49 6.07
CA GLY A 112 -9.29 11.41 7.51
C GLY A 112 -9.62 9.99 8.01
N ALA A 113 -10.20 9.15 7.14
CA ALA A 113 -10.61 7.78 7.45
C ALA A 113 -9.55 6.72 7.12
N GLU A 114 -8.40 7.12 6.56
CA GLU A 114 -7.32 6.23 6.15
C GLU A 114 -6.07 6.40 7.03
N PRO A 115 -5.19 5.37 7.11
CA PRO A 115 -5.29 4.10 6.40
C PRO A 115 -6.27 3.11 7.04
N VAL A 116 -7.01 2.37 6.21
CA VAL A 116 -7.92 1.30 6.69
C VAL A 116 -7.15 -0.01 6.73
N ILE A 117 -6.56 -0.33 7.87
CA ILE A 117 -5.75 -1.56 8.08
C ILE A 117 -6.45 -2.54 9.01
N PHE A 118 -6.16 -3.82 8.85
CA PHE A 118 -6.62 -4.85 9.79
C PHE A 118 -5.93 -4.67 11.15
N SER A 119 -6.68 -4.74 12.25
CA SER A 119 -6.15 -4.49 13.60
C SER A 119 -5.06 -5.47 14.05
N GLY A 120 -5.02 -6.68 13.47
CA GLY A 120 -3.95 -7.67 13.70
C GLY A 120 -2.73 -7.52 12.79
N THR A 121 -2.58 -6.41 12.06
CA THR A 121 -1.41 -6.16 11.18
C THR A 121 -0.11 -6.21 12.00
N THR A 122 0.80 -7.11 11.62
CA THR A 122 2.13 -7.24 12.24
C THR A 122 3.19 -6.37 11.57
N ASP A 123 3.07 -6.18 10.25
CA ASP A 123 4.02 -5.42 9.44
C ASP A 123 3.25 -4.47 8.52
N LEU A 124 3.69 -3.22 8.43
CA LEU A 124 3.05 -2.23 7.56
C LEU A 124 4.02 -1.73 6.50
N TYR A 125 3.65 -1.93 5.24
CA TYR A 125 4.43 -1.48 4.09
C TYR A 125 3.73 -0.28 3.45
N LEU A 126 4.40 0.87 3.46
CA LEU A 126 3.93 2.08 2.79
C LEU A 126 4.64 2.24 1.45
N VAL A 127 3.89 2.12 0.36
CA VAL A 127 4.41 2.27 -1.01
C VAL A 127 4.22 3.70 -1.49
N LEU A 128 5.30 4.28 -2.05
CA LEU A 128 5.33 5.63 -2.61
C LEU A 128 5.97 5.60 -4.00
N GLY A 129 5.16 5.79 -5.04
CA GLY A 129 5.62 5.83 -6.44
C GLY A 129 6.37 7.11 -6.77
N THR A 130 7.63 6.98 -7.18
CA THR A 130 8.56 8.10 -7.43
C THR A 130 8.80 8.37 -8.92
N TRP A 131 8.19 7.61 -9.83
CA TRP A 131 8.39 7.78 -11.28
C TRP A 131 7.73 9.04 -11.86
N ASP A 132 6.82 9.67 -11.12
CA ASP A 132 6.14 10.91 -11.53
C ASP A 132 6.70 12.18 -10.86
N ILE A 133 7.85 12.09 -10.18
CA ILE A 133 8.58 13.27 -9.71
C ILE A 133 8.86 14.21 -10.88
N GLY A 134 8.70 15.51 -10.66
CA GLY A 134 8.80 16.52 -11.72
C GLY A 134 7.49 16.80 -12.46
N LYS A 135 6.46 15.94 -12.33
CA LYS A 135 5.13 16.18 -12.94
C LYS A 135 4.23 17.02 -12.02
N PRO A 136 3.17 17.66 -12.53
CA PRO A 136 2.25 18.48 -11.73
C PRO A 136 1.60 17.71 -10.56
N CYS A 137 1.64 18.28 -9.36
CA CYS A 137 1.10 17.66 -8.14
C CYS A 137 -0.34 17.17 -8.30
N LYS A 138 -1.22 17.97 -8.91
CA LYS A 138 -2.64 17.61 -9.08
C LYS A 138 -2.87 16.39 -9.99
N LYS A 139 -1.93 16.10 -10.90
CA LYS A 139 -2.00 14.91 -11.77
C LYS A 139 -1.47 13.66 -11.06
N VAL A 140 -0.52 13.84 -10.13
CA VAL A 140 0.26 12.76 -9.54
C VAL A 140 -0.31 12.28 -8.21
N ILE A 141 -0.78 13.22 -7.38
CA ILE A 141 -1.17 12.94 -6.00
C ILE A 141 -2.68 12.73 -5.93
N PHE A 142 -3.10 11.49 -5.68
CA PHE A 142 -4.49 11.21 -5.37
C PHE A 142 -4.92 12.00 -4.12
N ARG A 143 -6.06 12.68 -4.21
CA ARG A 143 -6.60 13.62 -3.19
C ARG A 143 -5.69 14.83 -2.93
N PHE A 144 -5.10 15.38 -3.98
CA PHE A 144 -4.36 16.65 -3.92
C PHE A 144 -5.15 17.78 -3.21
N ASP A 145 -6.46 17.90 -3.46
CA ASP A 145 -7.26 18.97 -2.83
C ASP A 145 -7.37 18.79 -1.30
N GLU A 146 -7.37 17.56 -0.78
CA GLU A 146 -7.32 17.29 0.67
C GLU A 146 -5.94 17.62 1.23
N MET A 147 -4.87 17.21 0.52
CA MET A 147 -3.50 17.60 0.87
C MET A 147 -3.39 19.12 0.99
N GLN A 148 -3.82 19.88 -0.02
CA GLN A 148 -3.72 21.34 -0.01
C GLN A 148 -4.45 21.96 1.19
N LYS A 149 -5.67 21.49 1.51
CA LYS A 149 -6.43 21.99 2.67
C LYS A 149 -5.69 21.76 3.99
N GLU A 150 -5.11 20.58 4.18
CA GLU A 150 -4.39 20.25 5.41
C GLU A 150 -3.04 20.98 5.52
N GLU A 151 -2.30 21.08 4.42
CA GLU A 151 -0.97 21.72 4.36
C GLU A 151 -1.02 23.25 4.53
N LEU A 152 -2.21 23.87 4.39
CA LEU A 152 -2.44 25.27 4.73
C LEU A 152 -2.64 25.51 6.23
N ILE A 153 -3.01 24.48 6.99
CA ILE A 153 -3.35 24.58 8.42
C ILE A 153 -2.24 23.98 9.28
N ARG A 154 -1.69 22.85 8.85
CA ARG A 154 -0.69 22.08 9.60
C ARG A 154 0.68 22.72 9.47
N ASP A 155 1.18 23.20 10.60
CA ASP A 155 2.47 23.85 10.74
C ASP A 155 3.37 23.02 11.65
N ASP A 156 4.58 22.72 11.21
CA ASP A 156 5.63 22.14 12.04
C ASP A 156 7.01 22.63 11.61
N MET A 157 8.01 22.45 12.48
CA MET A 157 9.38 22.96 12.28
C MET A 157 10.08 22.40 11.04
N GLU A 158 9.72 21.19 10.59
CA GLU A 158 10.38 20.50 9.47
C GLU A 158 9.68 20.81 8.13
N LEU A 159 8.35 20.88 8.15
CA LEU A 159 7.46 21.06 7.01
C LEU A 159 6.44 22.15 7.35
N PRO A 160 6.85 23.44 7.33
CA PRO A 160 5.97 24.54 7.68
C PRO A 160 4.77 24.57 6.74
N LYS A 161 3.66 25.11 7.24
CA LYS A 161 2.43 25.26 6.45
C LYS A 161 2.71 26.11 5.22
N ARG A 162 2.21 25.69 4.06
CA ARG A 162 2.30 26.49 2.84
C ARG A 162 1.22 26.10 1.85
N LYS A 163 0.95 27.04 0.94
CA LYS A 163 0.17 26.73 -0.25
C LYS A 163 1.02 25.88 -1.21
N ILE A 164 0.45 24.77 -1.65
CA ILE A 164 1.01 23.92 -2.71
C ILE A 164 0.17 24.18 -3.96
N LEU A 165 0.80 24.51 -5.08
CA LEU A 165 0.09 24.84 -6.31
C LEU A 165 -0.21 23.57 -7.11
N PRO A 166 -1.38 23.47 -7.78
CA PRO A 166 -1.72 22.31 -8.60
C PRO A 166 -0.67 21.94 -9.65
N GLU A 167 -0.06 22.97 -10.26
CA GLU A 167 0.95 22.86 -11.31
C GLU A 167 2.39 22.80 -10.76
N GLU A 168 2.58 22.87 -9.45
CA GLU A 168 3.88 22.68 -8.83
C GLU A 168 4.38 21.27 -9.15
N ALA A 169 5.63 21.16 -9.59
CA ALA A 169 6.26 19.88 -9.85
C ALA A 169 6.40 19.09 -8.54
N VAL A 170 6.04 17.81 -8.55
CA VAL A 170 6.25 16.92 -7.40
C VAL A 170 7.75 16.86 -7.07
N THR A 171 8.06 17.02 -5.78
CA THR A 171 9.42 17.01 -5.21
C THR A 171 9.48 16.07 -4.00
N GLU A 172 10.69 15.84 -3.47
CA GLU A 172 10.88 15.09 -2.23
C GLU A 172 10.12 15.72 -1.04
N GLU A 173 9.98 17.04 -1.00
CA GLU A 173 9.21 17.73 0.05
C GLU A 173 7.75 17.25 0.08
N HIS A 174 7.11 17.13 -1.08
CA HIS A 174 5.74 16.64 -1.20
C HIS A 174 5.59 15.21 -0.68
N ILE A 175 6.59 14.37 -0.96
CA ILE A 175 6.63 12.98 -0.50
C ILE A 175 6.80 12.93 1.03
N ARG A 176 7.64 13.81 1.60
CA ARG A 176 7.77 13.95 3.07
C ARG A 176 6.47 14.41 3.72
N ARG A 177 5.72 15.33 3.09
CA ARG A 177 4.38 15.76 3.55
C ARG A 177 3.37 14.60 3.54
N ILE A 178 3.34 13.79 2.47
CA ILE A 178 2.52 12.58 2.40
C ILE A 178 2.90 11.58 3.51
N LEU A 179 4.20 11.33 3.69
CA LEU A 179 4.70 10.42 4.74
C LEU A 179 4.31 10.90 6.14
N ARG A 180 4.41 12.21 6.41
CA ARG A 180 3.97 12.84 7.65
C ARG A 180 2.47 12.60 7.88
N ALA A 181 1.65 12.75 6.85
CA ALA A 181 0.22 12.50 6.93
C ALA A 181 -0.08 11.04 7.31
N TYR A 182 0.54 10.06 6.62
CA TYR A 182 0.39 8.64 6.96
C TYR A 182 0.80 8.32 8.40
N ARG A 183 1.98 8.80 8.83
CA ARG A 183 2.46 8.61 10.21
C ARG A 183 1.49 9.18 11.25
N TYR A 184 0.95 10.36 10.99
CA TYR A 184 -0.04 10.98 11.88
C TYR A 184 -1.32 10.15 11.97
N ARG A 185 -1.84 9.65 10.84
CA ARG A 185 -3.06 8.84 10.81
C ARG A 185 -2.88 7.49 11.49
N LEU A 186 -1.75 6.82 11.25
CA LEU A 186 -1.40 5.55 11.89
C LEU A 186 -1.34 5.67 13.41
N LYS A 187 -0.70 6.74 13.92
CA LYS A 187 -0.70 7.03 15.36
C LYS A 187 -2.10 7.24 15.92
N LYS A 188 -2.99 7.92 15.18
CA LYS A 188 -4.38 8.15 15.60
C LYS A 188 -5.20 6.87 15.76
N ILE A 189 -4.94 5.87 14.94
CA ILE A 189 -5.59 4.56 15.02
C ILE A 189 -4.84 3.57 15.94
N GLY A 190 -3.83 4.04 16.68
CA GLY A 190 -3.08 3.24 17.66
C GLY A 190 -2.00 2.34 17.07
N TYR A 191 -1.67 2.47 15.78
CA TYR A 191 -0.58 1.70 15.17
C TYR A 191 0.77 2.33 15.54
N ASN A 192 1.50 1.69 16.44
CA ASN A 192 2.80 2.17 16.97
C ASN A 192 4.01 1.34 16.50
N GLU A 193 3.78 0.33 15.67
CA GLU A 193 4.82 -0.56 15.15
C GLU A 193 5.64 0.09 14.01
N LYS A 194 6.71 -0.60 13.61
CA LYS A 194 7.61 -0.12 12.55
C LYS A 194 6.91 -0.08 11.19
N ILE A 195 6.97 1.09 10.55
CA ILE A 195 6.51 1.29 9.17
C ILE A 195 7.70 1.10 8.21
N THR A 196 7.59 0.14 7.29
CA THR A 196 8.56 -0.03 6.21
C THR A 196 8.12 0.81 5.00
N CYS A 197 8.87 1.88 4.72
CA CYS A 197 8.60 2.73 3.56
C CYS A 197 9.35 2.20 2.34
N LEU A 198 8.62 1.99 1.25
CA LEU A 198 9.14 1.49 -0.02
C LEU A 198 8.89 2.54 -1.11
N PHE A 199 9.96 3.03 -1.70
CA PHE A 199 9.90 3.84 -2.90
C PHE A 199 9.86 2.93 -4.12
N SER A 200 8.87 3.15 -4.98
CA SER A 200 8.71 2.38 -6.20
C SER A 200 9.03 3.22 -7.43
N LYS A 201 9.75 2.63 -8.39
CA LYS A 201 10.12 3.26 -9.66
C LYS A 201 9.77 2.34 -10.81
N GLN A 202 9.20 2.88 -11.90
CA GLN A 202 9.01 2.14 -13.14
C GLN A 202 10.35 1.97 -13.88
N ASP A 203 10.57 0.77 -14.38
CA ASP A 203 11.71 0.35 -15.19
C ASP A 203 11.18 -0.51 -16.35
N GLY A 204 10.83 0.15 -17.45
CA GLY A 204 10.01 -0.46 -18.51
C GLY A 204 8.62 -0.84 -17.98
N GLU A 205 8.21 -2.09 -18.22
CA GLU A 205 6.96 -2.66 -17.69
C GLU A 205 7.06 -3.10 -16.22
N ASN A 206 8.27 -3.14 -15.66
CA ASN A 206 8.53 -3.60 -14.29
C ASN A 206 8.52 -2.44 -13.28
N ILE A 207 8.21 -2.75 -12.03
CA ILE A 207 8.37 -1.82 -10.90
C ILE A 207 9.55 -2.28 -10.05
N ARG A 208 10.50 -1.41 -9.70
CA ARG A 208 11.53 -1.71 -8.69
C ARG A 208 11.17 -1.06 -7.37
N PHE A 209 11.40 -1.75 -6.26
CA PHE A 209 11.18 -1.23 -4.92
C PHE A 209 12.51 -1.01 -4.21
N CYS A 210 12.67 0.14 -3.57
CA CYS A 210 13.81 0.47 -2.75
C CYS A 210 13.32 0.88 -1.36
N GLN A 211 13.87 0.27 -0.32
CA GLN A 211 13.56 0.65 1.04
C GLN A 211 14.19 1.99 1.38
N ALA A 212 13.42 2.88 2.03
CA ALA A 212 13.97 4.08 2.62
C ALA A 212 14.87 3.71 3.82
N ASP A 213 16.02 4.37 3.98
CA ASP A 213 16.80 4.25 5.22
C ASP A 213 15.95 4.71 6.42
N THR A 214 16.33 4.30 7.63
CA THR A 214 15.62 4.59 8.90
C THR A 214 15.30 6.07 9.14
N ALA A 215 15.98 7.00 8.46
CA ALA A 215 15.74 8.44 8.49
C ALA A 215 14.67 8.95 7.49
N ALA A 216 14.01 8.06 6.72
CA ALA A 216 13.04 8.40 5.67
C ALA A 216 13.57 9.37 4.59
N ARG A 217 14.89 9.43 4.40
CA ARG A 217 15.51 10.12 3.27
C ARG A 217 15.35 9.26 2.03
N MET A 218 15.09 9.89 0.87
CA MET A 218 15.20 9.16 -0.39
C MET A 218 16.61 8.58 -0.54
N PRO A 219 16.77 7.33 -0.99
CA PRO A 219 18.10 6.78 -1.23
C PRO A 219 18.89 7.68 -2.19
N ARG A 220 20.16 7.96 -1.89
CA ARG A 220 21.00 8.89 -2.68
C ARG A 220 21.07 8.53 -4.18
N ALA A 221 20.83 7.28 -4.54
CA ALA A 221 20.73 6.80 -5.92
C ALA A 221 19.63 7.50 -6.76
N PHE A 222 18.67 8.18 -6.13
CA PHE A 222 17.58 8.90 -6.81
C PHE A 222 17.87 10.39 -7.06
N LEU A 223 18.98 10.94 -6.55
CA LEU A 223 19.29 12.39 -6.61
C LEU A 223 20.21 12.81 -7.76
N LYS A 224 20.66 11.89 -8.61
CA LYS A 224 21.45 12.24 -9.81
C LYS A 224 20.82 11.67 -11.07
N PRO A 225 20.55 12.48 -12.10
CA PRO A 225 20.36 11.95 -13.45
C PRO A 225 21.72 11.48 -13.94
N GLY A 226 21.99 10.18 -13.83
CA GLY A 226 23.24 9.60 -14.33
C GLY A 226 23.67 8.31 -13.64
N PHE A 227 23.47 7.20 -14.35
CA PHE A 227 24.26 5.97 -14.37
C PHE A 227 24.65 5.21 -13.07
N SER A 228 24.09 3.99 -13.01
CA SER A 228 24.73 2.67 -12.82
C SER A 228 25.30 2.19 -11.48
N LYS A 229 24.87 0.94 -11.18
CA LYS A 229 25.52 -0.18 -10.46
C LYS A 229 25.67 -0.02 -8.94
N VAL A 230 25.30 -0.97 -8.08
CA VAL A 230 25.10 -2.43 -8.20
C VAL A 230 23.79 -2.82 -7.51
#